data_AF-A0A5E5P926-F1
#
_entry.id   AF-A0A5E5P926-F1
#
_cell.length_a   1.000
_cell.length_b   1.000
_cell.length_c   1.000
_cell.angle_alpha   90.00
_cell.angle_beta   90.00
_cell.angle_gamma   90.00
#
_symmetry.space_group_name_H-M   'P 1'
#
loop_
_entity.id
_entity.type
_entity.pdbx_description
1 polymer ?
#
loop_
_entity_poly.entity_id
_entity_poly.type
_entity_poly.pdbx_seq_one_letter_code
_entity_poly.pdbx_strand_id
1 'polypeptide(L)'
;MRNTLLKQTAFLIVLTLVYLTFELGFNGRLLDVVGGTATIDDVHHIEVYGRTLSGIAAALFVLQWLMGKRARSGKDGGKRSPGLGTVGIACLVTIVVVYFAIKTFVDVLVTTRDAEFRRIAANTILLQRSLVEGRLQLDGLTGNDMVFAKPQGKAFLALFPVLAVSVDRLDEKTRTVKSTLVREAVRREMGGAKGYYDSYRDAMKQVHDNWSKYAAIIPDWDDGLKAEQQRAWSDYRNRLSRRGWQPETVPFYARGRVSASVRRDLPALPGNWNPGDIVSFYRAVAVKYRQAAARKVHSVEVGGETIPPGLSYEAFVARPGVQKELRKSLGLPASATVLPSYASTEAFGQLFDAFSDEQARVQMSKYDASPADFEDGGKYAREGIDATRAAIVPAVALFFSLLGAIAHFSKLLFLSAKCLMLMRAGPDGELSRRASRTALAVLFCAMIGVWSVLSMASNDITRSDLFGQMMSWARTGASGGRVLTNIAHVVVVGQGYGYPLNEAIRMDILQGLNYGYHPSAK
;
A
#
# COMPACT_ATOMS: atom_id res chain seq x y z
N MET A 1 -26.79 -43.40 35.59
CA MET A 1 -26.82 -41.95 35.30
C MET A 1 -25.44 -41.37 35.00
N ARG A 2 -24.42 -41.68 35.82
CA ARG A 2 -23.01 -41.29 35.61
C ARG A 2 -22.49 -41.52 34.18
N ASN A 3 -22.70 -42.71 33.60
CA ASN A 3 -22.21 -43.04 32.25
C ASN A 3 -22.76 -42.12 31.14
N THR A 4 -24.04 -41.72 31.24
CA THR A 4 -24.67 -40.80 30.28
C THR A 4 -24.06 -39.39 30.39
N LEU A 5 -23.84 -38.91 31.61
CA LEU A 5 -23.20 -37.62 31.88
C LEU A 5 -21.74 -37.59 31.45
N LEU A 6 -21.01 -38.70 31.62
CA LEU A 6 -19.65 -38.87 31.13
C LEU A 6 -19.60 -38.81 29.61
N LYS A 7 -20.43 -39.59 28.91
CA LYS A 7 -20.51 -39.56 27.42
C LYS A 7 -20.84 -38.16 26.90
N GLN A 8 -21.81 -37.48 27.51
CA GLN A 8 -22.17 -36.11 27.14
C GLN A 8 -21.04 -35.11 27.40
N THR A 9 -20.37 -35.22 28.56
CA THR A 9 -19.26 -34.31 28.91
C THR A 9 -18.07 -34.54 27.97
N ALA A 10 -17.74 -35.80 27.67
CA ALA A 10 -16.70 -36.17 26.72
C ALA A 10 -17.02 -35.65 25.30
N PHE A 11 -18.26 -35.80 24.84
CA PHE A 11 -18.70 -35.24 23.56
C PHE A 11 -18.51 -33.71 23.49
N LEU A 12 -18.89 -32.99 24.55
CA LEU A 12 -18.70 -31.54 24.61
C LEU A 12 -17.22 -31.14 24.67
N ILE A 13 -16.37 -31.94 25.33
CA ILE A 13 -14.91 -31.75 25.33
C ILE A 13 -14.37 -31.88 23.90
N VAL A 14 -14.72 -32.95 23.19
CA VAL A 14 -14.27 -33.18 21.80
C VAL A 14 -14.70 -32.03 20.89
N LEU A 15 -15.98 -31.62 20.94
CA LEU A 15 -16.45 -30.48 20.13
C LEU A 15 -15.74 -29.17 20.48
N THR A 16 -15.47 -28.93 21.77
CA THR A 16 -14.76 -27.73 22.21
C THR A 16 -13.31 -27.74 21.76
N LEU A 17 -12.65 -28.91 21.78
CA LEU A 17 -11.30 -29.09 21.26
C LEU A 17 -11.24 -28.82 19.76
N VAL A 18 -12.16 -29.42 18.98
CA VAL A 18 -12.24 -29.19 17.53
C VAL A 18 -12.41 -27.69 17.23
N TYR A 19 -13.35 -27.03 17.90
CA TYR A 19 -13.53 -25.58 17.75
C TYR A 19 -12.25 -24.80 18.10
N LEU A 20 -11.61 -25.12 19.23
CA LEU A 20 -10.36 -24.45 19.64
C LEU A 20 -9.23 -24.66 18.63
N THR A 21 -9.15 -25.81 17.96
CA THR A 21 -8.18 -26.01 16.86
C THR A 21 -8.37 -24.98 15.75
N PHE A 22 -9.61 -24.77 15.30
CA PHE A 22 -9.91 -23.75 14.29
C PHE A 22 -9.71 -22.32 14.83
N GLU A 23 -10.15 -22.03 16.05
CA GLU A 23 -10.02 -20.69 16.66
C GLU A 23 -8.56 -20.27 16.84
N LEU A 24 -7.72 -21.19 17.34
CA LEU A 24 -6.28 -20.92 17.52
C LEU A 24 -5.58 -20.75 16.17
N GLY A 25 -5.86 -21.63 15.20
CA GLY A 25 -5.33 -21.49 13.84
C GLY A 25 -5.77 -20.18 13.16
N PHE A 26 -7.03 -19.77 13.36
CA PHE A 26 -7.54 -18.48 12.90
C PHE A 26 -6.82 -17.31 13.58
N ASN A 27 -6.57 -17.38 14.89
CA ASN A 27 -5.89 -16.31 15.63
C ASN A 27 -4.47 -16.06 15.09
N GLY A 28 -3.72 -17.12 14.77
CA GLY A 28 -2.41 -17.01 14.11
C GLY A 28 -2.50 -16.29 12.77
N ARG A 29 -3.45 -16.71 11.92
CA ARG A 29 -3.66 -16.09 10.60
C ARG A 29 -4.19 -14.65 10.68
N LEU A 30 -5.08 -14.35 11.62
CA LEU A 30 -5.58 -13.00 11.86
C LEU A 30 -4.41 -12.07 12.22
N LEU A 31 -3.45 -12.54 13.02
CA LEU A 31 -2.28 -11.75 13.37
C LEU A 31 -1.41 -11.43 12.13
N ASP A 32 -1.31 -12.35 11.17
CA ASP A 32 -0.59 -12.13 9.92
C ASP A 32 -1.26 -11.11 9.01
N VAL A 33 -2.59 -11.15 8.91
CA VAL A 33 -3.36 -10.18 8.12
C VAL A 33 -3.19 -8.79 8.72
N VAL A 34 -3.34 -8.69 10.04
CA VAL A 34 -3.43 -7.39 10.70
C VAL A 34 -2.05 -6.76 10.97
N GLY A 35 -1.05 -7.59 11.28
CA GLY A 35 0.33 -7.14 11.47
C GLY A 35 1.16 -7.12 10.18
N GLY A 36 0.55 -7.42 9.04
CA GLY A 36 1.20 -7.48 7.72
C GLY A 36 0.68 -6.40 6.75
N THR A 37 1.02 -6.56 5.48
CA THR A 37 0.62 -5.66 4.38
C THR A 37 -0.71 -6.09 3.74
N ALA A 38 -1.71 -6.46 4.55
CA ALA A 38 -2.98 -6.93 4.01
C ALA A 38 -3.76 -5.83 3.27
N THR A 39 -4.44 -6.23 2.20
CA THR A 39 -5.36 -5.37 1.46
C THR A 39 -6.71 -5.22 2.18
N ILE A 40 -7.54 -4.28 1.73
CA ILE A 40 -8.91 -4.12 2.28
C ILE A 40 -9.74 -5.40 2.04
N ASP A 41 -9.53 -6.06 0.90
CA ASP A 41 -10.23 -7.30 0.56
C ASP A 41 -9.80 -8.45 1.47
N ASP A 42 -8.51 -8.57 1.78
CA ASP A 42 -8.00 -9.53 2.76
C ASP A 42 -8.64 -9.35 4.14
N VAL A 43 -8.81 -8.09 4.57
CA VAL A 43 -9.50 -7.74 5.82
C VAL A 43 -10.98 -8.14 5.76
N HIS A 44 -11.64 -8.00 4.61
CA HIS A 44 -13.03 -8.42 4.47
C HIS A 44 -13.19 -9.95 4.55
N HIS A 45 -12.30 -10.71 3.90
CA HIS A 45 -12.34 -12.16 3.95
C HIS A 45 -12.10 -12.70 5.36
N ILE A 46 -11.08 -12.18 6.07
CA ILE A 46 -10.80 -12.63 7.44
C ILE A 46 -11.96 -12.30 8.39
N GLU A 47 -12.66 -11.19 8.15
CA GLU A 47 -13.82 -10.77 8.92
C GLU A 47 -15.00 -11.75 8.83
N VAL A 48 -15.24 -12.32 7.64
CA VAL A 48 -16.30 -13.34 7.43
C VAL A 48 -16.01 -14.60 8.26
N TYR A 49 -14.75 -15.06 8.28
CA TYR A 49 -14.35 -16.20 9.09
C TYR A 49 -14.44 -15.91 10.59
N GLY A 50 -13.97 -14.74 11.04
CA GLY A 50 -14.05 -14.34 12.45
C GLY A 50 -15.50 -14.28 12.96
N ARG A 51 -16.42 -13.72 12.16
CA ARG A 51 -17.85 -13.69 12.47
C ARG A 51 -18.48 -15.08 12.54
N THR A 52 -18.09 -15.96 11.62
CA THR A 52 -18.57 -17.35 11.57
C THR A 52 -18.10 -18.15 12.78
N LEU A 53 -16.81 -18.06 13.12
CA LEU A 53 -16.24 -18.73 14.29
C LEU A 53 -16.87 -18.24 15.60
N SER A 54 -17.09 -16.93 15.73
CA SER A 54 -17.81 -16.35 16.88
C SER A 54 -19.25 -16.89 17.00
N GLY A 55 -19.95 -17.06 15.88
CA GLY A 55 -21.28 -17.69 15.85
C GLY A 55 -21.25 -19.15 16.31
N ILE A 56 -20.26 -19.92 15.87
CA ILE A 56 -20.04 -21.31 16.30
C ILE A 56 -19.75 -21.38 17.80
N ALA A 57 -18.91 -20.47 18.31
CA ALA A 57 -18.58 -20.35 19.74
C ALA A 57 -19.85 -20.20 20.60
N ALA A 58 -20.69 -19.23 20.26
CA ALA A 58 -21.98 -19.02 20.93
C ALA A 58 -22.90 -20.24 20.83
N ALA A 59 -23.00 -20.87 19.65
CA ALA A 59 -23.81 -22.06 19.44
C ALA A 59 -23.36 -23.26 20.30
N LEU A 60 -22.06 -23.39 20.59
CA LEU A 60 -21.54 -24.42 21.49
C LEU A 60 -21.95 -24.20 22.96
N PHE A 61 -22.16 -22.96 23.40
CA PHE A 61 -22.74 -22.68 24.72
C PHE A 61 -24.23 -23.05 24.75
N VAL A 62 -24.98 -22.70 23.70
CA VAL A 62 -26.40 -23.08 23.55
C VAL A 62 -26.55 -24.60 23.52
N LEU A 63 -25.68 -25.30 22.79
CA LEU A 63 -25.62 -26.76 22.74
C LEU A 63 -25.45 -27.36 24.14
N GLN A 64 -24.44 -26.89 24.88
CA GLN A 64 -24.19 -27.37 26.24
C GLN A 64 -25.39 -27.13 27.16
N TRP A 65 -26.02 -25.96 27.07
CA TRP A 65 -27.19 -25.62 27.87
C TRP A 65 -28.40 -26.50 27.56
N LEU A 66 -28.74 -26.69 26.28
CA LEU A 66 -29.87 -27.51 25.85
C LEU A 66 -29.66 -29.01 26.13
N MET A 67 -28.44 -29.53 25.90
CA MET A 67 -28.11 -30.90 26.29
C MET A 67 -28.17 -31.07 27.82
N GLY A 68 -27.77 -30.03 28.59
CA GLY A 68 -27.90 -30.02 30.04
C GLY A 68 -29.35 -30.07 30.51
N LYS A 69 -30.26 -29.34 29.84
CA LYS A 69 -31.71 -29.43 30.09
C LYS A 69 -32.26 -30.81 29.77
N ARG A 70 -31.88 -31.39 28.62
CA ARG A 70 -32.31 -32.73 28.20
C ARG A 70 -31.92 -33.81 29.22
N ALA A 71 -30.70 -33.75 29.76
CA ALA A 71 -30.24 -34.68 30.79
C ALA A 71 -31.01 -34.55 32.13
N ARG A 72 -31.52 -33.36 32.47
CA ARG A 72 -32.30 -33.11 33.69
C ARG A 72 -33.79 -33.45 33.53
N SER A 73 -34.38 -33.23 32.36
CA SER A 73 -35.78 -33.60 32.10
C SER A 73 -36.04 -35.10 32.20
N GLY A 74 -35.02 -35.95 31.98
CA GLY A 74 -35.12 -37.38 32.26
C GLY A 74 -35.21 -37.74 33.76
N LYS A 75 -34.93 -36.79 34.66
CA LYS A 75 -35.01 -36.94 36.13
C LYS A 75 -36.41 -36.57 36.68
N ASP A 76 -37.12 -35.66 36.02
CA ASP A 76 -38.38 -35.06 36.51
C ASP A 76 -39.67 -35.66 35.89
N GLY A 77 -39.60 -36.83 35.24
CA GLY A 77 -40.76 -37.66 34.87
C GLY A 77 -41.86 -37.07 33.96
N GLY A 78 -41.81 -35.79 33.56
CA GLY A 78 -42.94 -35.15 32.85
C GLY A 78 -42.67 -33.87 32.07
N LYS A 79 -41.45 -33.30 32.04
CA LYS A 79 -41.16 -32.11 31.21
C LYS A 79 -40.65 -32.51 29.82
N ARG A 80 -41.31 -32.00 28.76
CA ARG A 80 -40.88 -32.14 27.36
C ARG A 80 -39.41 -31.73 27.21
N SER A 81 -38.53 -32.70 26.97
CA SER A 81 -37.12 -32.44 26.65
C SER A 81 -37.00 -31.93 25.22
N PRO A 82 -36.11 -30.96 24.92
CA PRO A 82 -35.91 -30.50 23.55
C PRO A 82 -35.43 -31.65 22.66
N GLY A 83 -36.09 -31.83 21.50
CA GLY A 83 -35.70 -32.81 20.49
C GLY A 83 -34.34 -32.47 19.86
N LEU A 84 -33.63 -33.47 19.34
CA LEU A 84 -32.33 -33.27 18.67
C LEU A 84 -32.43 -32.28 17.50
N GLY A 85 -33.52 -32.33 16.72
CA GLY A 85 -33.80 -31.35 15.66
C GLY A 85 -33.95 -29.93 16.19
N THR A 86 -34.66 -29.74 17.31
CA THR A 86 -34.80 -28.43 17.97
C THR A 86 -33.46 -27.90 18.46
N VAL A 87 -32.58 -28.77 18.99
CA VAL A 87 -31.22 -28.38 19.40
C VAL A 87 -30.41 -27.94 18.20
N GLY A 88 -30.44 -28.70 17.09
CA GLY A 88 -29.75 -28.34 15.85
C GLY A 88 -30.21 -27.01 15.27
N ILE A 89 -31.52 -26.78 15.19
CA ILE A 89 -32.11 -25.51 14.74
C ILE A 89 -31.68 -24.36 15.66
N ALA A 90 -31.73 -24.54 16.98
CA ALA A 90 -31.32 -23.50 17.93
C ALA A 90 -29.84 -23.13 17.76
N CYS A 91 -28.95 -24.11 17.54
CA CYS A 91 -27.55 -23.85 17.23
C CYS A 91 -27.39 -23.08 15.91
N LEU A 92 -28.08 -23.50 14.84
CA LEU A 92 -28.01 -22.82 13.54
C LEU A 92 -28.51 -21.37 13.61
N VAL A 93 -29.66 -21.14 14.25
CA VAL A 93 -30.21 -19.81 14.49
C VAL A 93 -29.23 -18.96 15.30
N THR A 94 -28.58 -19.54 16.31
CA THR A 94 -27.56 -18.83 17.10
C THR A 94 -26.37 -18.39 16.23
N ILE A 95 -25.87 -19.25 15.35
CA ILE A 95 -24.77 -18.90 14.43
C ILE A 95 -25.17 -17.70 13.56
N VAL A 96 -26.34 -17.78 12.92
CA VAL A 96 -26.84 -16.72 12.01
C VAL A 96 -27.07 -15.41 12.76
N VAL A 97 -27.73 -15.45 13.91
CA VAL A 97 -28.02 -14.25 14.72
C VAL A 97 -26.72 -13.59 15.17
N VAL A 98 -25.75 -14.36 15.68
CA VAL A 98 -24.47 -13.80 16.14
C VAL A 98 -23.65 -13.25 14.98
N TYR A 99 -23.64 -13.93 13.83
CA TYR A 99 -22.96 -13.45 12.63
C TYR A 99 -23.47 -12.04 12.22
N PHE A 100 -24.79 -11.89 12.10
CA PHE A 100 -25.39 -10.61 11.74
C PHE A 100 -25.28 -9.57 12.87
N ALA A 101 -25.35 -9.97 14.13
CA ALA A 101 -25.16 -9.06 15.26
C ALA A 101 -23.76 -8.44 15.26
N ILE A 102 -22.70 -9.23 15.05
CA ILE A 102 -21.33 -8.72 14.97
C ILE A 102 -21.16 -7.86 13.72
N LYS A 103 -21.71 -8.26 12.57
CA LYS A 103 -21.69 -7.44 11.35
C LYS A 103 -22.29 -6.06 11.60
N THR A 104 -23.53 -6.01 12.10
CA THR A 104 -24.23 -4.76 12.38
C THR A 104 -23.49 -3.94 13.44
N PHE A 105 -22.97 -4.57 14.48
CA PHE A 105 -22.19 -3.89 15.52
C PHE A 105 -20.96 -3.20 14.92
N VAL A 106 -20.18 -3.90 14.09
CA VAL A 106 -19.00 -3.36 13.41
C VAL A 106 -19.37 -2.26 12.43
N ASP A 107 -20.39 -2.47 11.60
CA ASP A 107 -20.86 -1.46 10.63
C ASP A 107 -21.27 -0.18 11.35
N VAL A 108 -22.08 -0.29 12.41
CA VAL A 108 -22.46 0.85 13.26
C VAL A 108 -21.24 1.51 13.87
N LEU A 109 -20.30 0.73 14.43
CA LEU A 109 -19.11 1.25 15.07
C LEU A 109 -18.21 2.04 14.12
N VAL A 110 -18.20 1.70 12.82
CA VAL A 110 -17.49 2.39 11.76
C VAL A 110 -18.27 3.62 11.28
N THR A 111 -19.57 3.48 10.98
CA THR A 111 -20.36 4.57 10.36
C THR A 111 -20.69 5.70 11.32
N THR A 112 -20.81 5.42 12.63
CA THR A 112 -21.08 6.46 13.64
C THR A 112 -19.84 7.26 14.06
N ARG A 113 -18.67 6.98 13.46
CA ARG A 113 -17.45 7.77 13.74
C ARG A 113 -17.53 9.11 13.05
N ASP A 114 -17.24 10.15 13.81
CA ASP A 114 -17.14 11.51 13.31
C ASP A 114 -15.98 11.68 12.32
N ALA A 115 -15.97 12.83 11.65
CA ALA A 115 -15.00 13.10 10.61
C ALA A 115 -13.57 13.29 11.15
N GLU A 116 -13.43 13.70 12.42
CA GLU A 116 -12.14 13.77 13.10
C GLU A 116 -11.53 12.39 13.28
N PHE A 117 -12.30 11.42 13.77
CA PHE A 117 -11.87 10.03 13.88
C PHE A 117 -11.48 9.46 12.52
N ARG A 118 -12.29 9.70 11.48
CA ARG A 118 -12.00 9.22 10.11
C ARG A 118 -10.67 9.77 9.59
N ARG A 119 -10.38 11.06 9.84
CA ARG A 119 -9.08 11.67 9.53
C ARG A 119 -7.92 11.01 10.29
N ILE A 120 -8.08 10.81 11.61
CA ILE A 120 -7.05 10.19 12.45
C ILE A 120 -6.79 8.76 11.98
N ALA A 121 -7.83 7.98 11.66
CA ALA A 121 -7.70 6.63 11.14
C ALA A 121 -6.91 6.61 9.82
N ALA A 122 -7.21 7.51 8.88
CA ALA A 122 -6.49 7.61 7.61
C ALA A 122 -4.98 7.89 7.80
N ASN A 123 -4.63 8.81 8.72
CA ASN A 123 -3.24 9.12 9.06
C ASN A 123 -2.54 7.95 9.77
N THR A 124 -3.27 7.26 10.64
CA THR A 124 -2.72 6.17 11.46
C THR A 124 -2.45 4.90 10.65
N ILE A 125 -3.32 4.59 9.68
CA ILE A 125 -3.11 3.47 8.75
C ILE A 125 -1.89 3.70 7.86
N LEU A 126 -1.61 4.96 7.44
CA LEU A 126 -0.37 5.30 6.74
C LEU A 126 0.85 4.95 7.61
N LEU A 127 0.86 5.40 8.85
CA LEU A 127 1.95 5.14 9.80
C LEU A 127 2.14 3.64 10.07
N GLN A 128 1.04 2.91 10.28
CA GLN A 128 1.08 1.46 10.48
C GLN A 128 1.71 0.75 9.28
N ARG A 129 1.30 1.07 8.05
CA ARG A 129 1.89 0.47 6.83
C ARG A 129 3.38 0.75 6.75
N SER A 130 3.78 1.99 7.01
CA SER A 130 5.20 2.35 7.02
C SER A 130 6.02 1.61 8.09
N LEU A 131 5.44 1.34 9.26
CA LEU A 131 6.09 0.52 10.29
C LEU A 131 6.20 -0.96 9.88
N VAL A 132 5.14 -1.54 9.31
CA VAL A 132 5.12 -2.93 8.80
C VAL A 132 6.21 -3.14 7.75
N GLU A 133 6.34 -2.17 6.85
CA GLU A 133 7.23 -2.28 5.70
C GLU A 133 8.69 -1.91 6.04
N GLY A 134 9.01 -1.65 7.31
CA GLY A 134 10.34 -1.26 7.78
C GLY A 134 10.78 0.13 7.30
N ARG A 135 9.84 0.96 6.82
CA ARG A 135 10.10 2.27 6.19
C ARG A 135 10.24 3.39 7.20
N LEU A 136 9.85 3.12 8.44
CA LEU A 136 9.93 4.07 9.53
C LEU A 136 10.91 3.58 10.59
N GLN A 137 12.16 4.06 10.51
CA GLN A 137 13.08 4.05 11.64
C GLN A 137 12.70 5.26 12.51
N LEU A 138 11.77 5.08 13.45
CA LEU A 138 11.61 6.10 14.50
C LEU A 138 12.87 6.02 15.37
N ASP A 139 13.54 7.15 15.56
CA ASP A 139 14.61 7.27 16.57
C ASP A 139 14.10 6.69 17.91
N GLY A 140 14.77 5.65 18.42
CA GLY A 140 14.37 4.90 19.63
C GLY A 140 13.69 3.54 19.37
N LEU A 141 13.42 3.16 18.13
CA LEU A 141 13.13 1.77 17.75
C LEU A 141 14.43 1.06 17.42
N THR A 142 14.66 -0.08 18.08
CA THR A 142 15.83 -0.96 17.89
C THR A 142 16.25 -1.05 16.42
N GLY A 143 17.56 -0.94 16.13
CA GLY A 143 18.14 -0.99 14.77
C GLY A 143 18.06 -2.35 14.06
N ASN A 144 16.93 -3.06 14.18
CA ASN A 144 16.67 -4.35 13.59
C ASN A 144 15.29 -4.34 12.92
N ASP A 145 15.27 -4.13 11.61
CA ASP A 145 14.07 -3.97 10.78
C ASP A 145 13.12 -5.20 10.83
N MET A 146 13.57 -6.35 11.36
CA MET A 146 12.75 -7.56 11.50
C MET A 146 11.92 -7.64 12.79
N VAL A 147 12.04 -6.67 13.70
CA VAL A 147 11.33 -6.72 15.00
C VAL A 147 9.81 -6.69 14.83
N PHE A 148 9.29 -5.95 13.84
CA PHE A 148 7.85 -5.93 13.55
C PHE A 148 7.33 -7.18 12.83
N ALA A 149 8.22 -7.93 12.16
CA ALA A 149 7.86 -9.21 11.55
C ALA A 149 7.69 -10.33 12.58
N LYS A 150 8.25 -10.17 13.80
CA LYS A 150 8.03 -11.10 14.91
C LYS A 150 6.56 -11.05 15.39
N PRO A 151 6.03 -12.12 16.01
CA PRO A 151 4.63 -12.16 16.46
C PRO A 151 4.24 -11.02 17.41
N GLN A 152 5.13 -10.64 18.33
CA GLN A 152 4.89 -9.54 19.26
C GLN A 152 4.79 -8.19 18.52
N GLY A 153 5.59 -8.03 17.45
CA GLY A 153 5.58 -6.85 16.59
C GLY A 153 4.28 -6.74 15.80
N LYS A 154 3.83 -7.84 15.18
CA LYS A 154 2.53 -7.93 14.52
C LYS A 154 1.37 -7.61 15.46
N ALA A 155 1.41 -8.12 16.70
CA ALA A 155 0.41 -7.85 17.71
C ALA A 155 0.36 -6.37 18.11
N PHE A 156 1.53 -5.73 18.23
CA PHE A 156 1.60 -4.31 18.48
C PHE A 156 1.03 -3.50 17.32
N LEU A 157 1.39 -3.84 16.08
CA LEU A 157 0.85 -3.18 14.88
C LEU A 157 -0.67 -3.37 14.75
N ALA A 158 -1.20 -4.51 15.18
CA ALA A 158 -2.64 -4.74 15.22
C ALA A 158 -3.39 -3.85 16.19
N LEU A 159 -2.74 -3.48 17.29
CA LEU A 159 -3.31 -2.59 18.30
C LEU A 159 -2.95 -1.12 18.04
N PHE A 160 -1.99 -0.85 17.14
CA PHE A 160 -1.46 0.47 16.87
C PHE A 160 -2.58 1.45 16.50
N PRO A 161 -3.53 1.14 15.59
CA PRO A 161 -4.61 2.07 15.26
C PRO A 161 -5.48 2.48 16.44
N VAL A 162 -5.83 1.52 17.29
CA VAL A 162 -6.68 1.76 18.48
C VAL A 162 -5.92 2.58 19.52
N LEU A 163 -4.64 2.27 19.74
CA LEU A 163 -3.80 3.02 20.68
C LEU A 163 -3.54 4.44 20.16
N ALA A 164 -3.25 4.59 18.88
CA ALA A 164 -2.98 5.88 18.22
C ALA A 164 -4.18 6.82 18.28
N VAL A 165 -5.40 6.32 18.09
CA VAL A 165 -6.64 7.11 18.25
C VAL A 165 -6.80 7.65 19.67
N SER A 166 -6.26 6.97 20.69
CA SER A 166 -6.30 7.44 22.08
C SER A 166 -5.23 8.48 22.43
N VAL A 167 -4.43 8.92 21.44
CA VAL A 167 -3.37 9.90 21.60
C VAL A 167 -3.83 11.27 21.14
N ASP A 168 -3.87 12.23 22.06
CA ASP A 168 -4.16 13.63 21.74
C ASP A 168 -3.08 14.20 20.79
N ARG A 169 -3.55 14.90 19.75
CA ARG A 169 -2.72 15.63 18.77
C ARG A 169 -1.65 14.75 18.10
N LEU A 170 -1.96 13.47 17.86
CA LEU A 170 -1.05 12.54 17.16
C LEU A 170 -0.58 13.09 15.80
N ASP A 171 -1.47 13.79 15.07
CA ASP A 171 -1.15 14.38 13.77
C ASP A 171 0.00 15.38 13.82
N GLU A 172 0.07 16.18 14.89
CA GLU A 172 1.14 17.16 15.06
C GLU A 172 2.46 16.47 15.43
N LYS A 173 2.38 15.48 16.32
CA LYS A 173 3.55 14.72 16.79
C LYS A 173 4.20 13.90 15.68
N THR A 174 3.45 13.58 14.61
CA THR A 174 3.91 12.72 13.51
C THR A 174 4.09 13.45 12.18
N ARG A 175 3.89 14.78 12.13
CA ARG A 175 3.86 15.52 10.85
C ARG A 175 5.14 15.38 10.02
N THR A 176 6.31 15.58 10.63
CA THR A 176 7.63 15.45 9.96
C THR A 176 7.88 14.03 9.48
N VAL A 177 7.41 13.05 10.24
CA VAL A 177 7.48 11.63 9.88
C VAL A 177 6.60 11.34 8.65
N LYS A 178 5.36 11.84 8.64
CA LYS A 178 4.41 11.65 7.54
C LYS A 178 4.98 12.17 6.21
N SER A 179 5.58 13.36 6.18
CA SER A 179 6.15 13.93 4.95
C SER A 179 7.27 13.06 4.36
N THR A 180 8.15 12.52 5.20
CA THR A 180 9.23 11.63 4.76
C THR A 180 8.67 10.33 4.19
N LEU A 181 7.67 9.74 4.84
CA LEU A 181 7.05 8.50 4.41
C LEU A 181 6.35 8.61 3.06
N VAL A 182 5.60 9.69 2.86
CA VAL A 182 4.92 9.95 1.58
C VAL A 182 5.95 10.16 0.47
N ARG A 183 7.04 10.90 0.74
CA ARG A 183 8.14 11.10 -0.21
C ARG A 183 8.78 9.77 -0.64
N GLU A 184 9.12 8.91 0.32
CA GLU A 184 9.71 7.60 0.03
C GLU A 184 8.75 6.62 -0.67
N ALA A 185 7.43 6.78 -0.47
CA ALA A 185 6.42 6.04 -1.23
C ALA A 185 6.43 6.46 -2.70
N VAL A 186 6.35 7.77 -2.99
CA VAL A 186 6.42 8.33 -4.35
C VAL A 186 7.70 7.90 -5.07
N ARG A 187 8.85 8.00 -4.39
CA ARG A 187 10.14 7.63 -4.99
C ARG A 187 10.15 6.20 -5.51
N ARG A 188 9.52 5.26 -4.80
CA ARG A 188 9.51 3.85 -5.18
C ARG A 188 8.44 3.48 -6.19
N GLU A 189 7.28 4.12 -6.12
CA GLU A 189 6.25 3.96 -7.15
C GLU A 189 6.81 4.29 -8.55
N MET A 190 7.70 5.28 -8.61
CA MET A 190 8.41 5.65 -9.84
C MET A 190 9.68 4.84 -10.15
N GLY A 191 10.00 3.80 -9.37
CA GLY A 191 11.22 3.00 -9.57
C GLY A 191 12.53 3.75 -9.28
N GLY A 192 12.48 4.77 -8.42
CA GLY A 192 13.59 5.67 -8.12
C GLY A 192 13.94 6.61 -9.27
N ALA A 193 15.07 7.29 -9.17
CA ALA A 193 15.54 8.19 -10.24
C ALA A 193 15.68 7.45 -11.57
N LYS A 194 16.09 6.17 -11.54
CA LYS A 194 16.23 5.36 -12.77
C LYS A 194 14.88 5.14 -13.46
N GLY A 195 13.83 4.73 -12.75
CA GLY A 195 12.52 4.53 -13.35
C GLY A 195 11.90 5.84 -13.86
N TYR A 196 12.10 6.94 -13.14
CA TYR A 196 11.66 8.27 -13.57
C TYR A 196 12.41 8.80 -14.81
N TYR A 197 13.63 8.33 -15.06
CA TYR A 197 14.43 8.73 -16.23
C TYR A 197 13.78 8.36 -17.56
N ASP A 198 13.00 7.27 -17.60
CA ASP A 198 12.27 6.89 -18.82
C ASP A 198 11.15 7.89 -19.13
N SER A 199 10.40 8.35 -18.13
CA SER A 199 9.41 9.43 -18.28
C SER A 199 10.05 10.73 -18.77
N TYR A 200 11.24 11.06 -18.25
CA TYR A 200 12.03 12.20 -18.74
C TYR A 200 12.42 12.03 -20.22
N ARG A 201 12.95 10.86 -20.60
CA ARG A 201 13.33 10.58 -21.99
C ARG A 201 12.16 10.70 -22.95
N ASP A 202 11.00 10.19 -22.57
CA ASP A 202 9.80 10.26 -23.40
C ASP A 202 9.31 11.70 -23.56
N ALA A 203 9.31 12.49 -22.49
CA ALA A 203 8.98 13.92 -22.55
C ALA A 203 9.98 14.69 -23.44
N MET A 204 11.28 14.44 -23.28
CA MET A 204 12.31 15.10 -24.11
C MET A 204 12.25 14.68 -25.58
N LYS A 205 11.91 13.41 -25.87
CA LYS A 205 11.67 12.95 -27.25
C LYS A 205 10.53 13.74 -27.89
N GLN A 206 9.43 13.94 -27.16
CA GLN A 206 8.30 14.72 -27.65
C GLN A 206 8.68 16.19 -27.92
N VAL A 207 9.49 16.79 -27.05
CA VAL A 207 10.00 18.14 -27.26
C VAL A 207 10.95 18.21 -28.46
N HIS A 208 11.80 17.19 -28.65
CA HIS A 208 12.68 17.09 -29.80
C HIS A 208 11.90 16.93 -31.11
N ASP A 209 10.87 16.10 -31.13
CA ASP A 209 9.99 15.91 -32.29
C ASP A 209 9.28 17.23 -32.66
N ASN A 210 8.85 18.02 -31.67
CA ASN A 210 8.27 19.35 -31.91
C ASN A 210 9.32 20.35 -32.40
N TRP A 211 10.52 20.36 -31.81
CA TRP A 211 11.61 21.20 -32.26
C TRP A 211 12.06 20.87 -33.68
N SER A 212 12.17 19.58 -34.06
CA SER A 212 12.62 19.17 -35.40
C SER A 212 11.67 19.65 -36.51
N LYS A 213 10.35 19.59 -36.27
CA LYS A 213 9.33 20.16 -37.15
C LYS A 213 9.48 21.66 -37.30
N TYR A 214 9.75 22.34 -36.19
CA TYR A 214 9.92 23.79 -36.14
C TYR A 214 11.27 24.25 -36.72
N ALA A 215 12.37 23.53 -36.50
CA ALA A 215 13.71 23.95 -36.92
C ALA A 215 13.94 23.74 -38.43
N ALA A 216 13.00 23.10 -39.14
CA ALA A 216 13.11 22.70 -40.55
C ALA A 216 14.50 22.14 -40.88
N ILE A 217 15.02 21.30 -40.00
CA ILE A 217 16.31 20.66 -40.20
C ILE A 217 16.16 19.71 -41.36
N ILE A 218 16.67 20.15 -42.51
CA ILE A 218 16.74 19.35 -43.73
C ILE A 218 18.07 18.58 -43.67
N PRO A 219 18.05 17.29 -43.35
CA PRO A 219 19.27 16.49 -43.31
C PRO A 219 19.88 16.36 -44.72
N ASP A 220 21.17 16.03 -44.81
CA ASP A 220 21.86 15.85 -46.10
C ASP A 220 21.25 14.70 -46.94
N TRP A 221 20.52 13.77 -46.31
CA TRP A 221 19.84 12.68 -46.99
C TRP A 221 18.42 13.00 -47.48
N ASP A 222 17.91 14.21 -47.26
CA ASP A 222 16.59 14.66 -47.72
C ASP A 222 16.42 14.52 -49.24
N ASP A 223 15.32 13.90 -49.67
CA ASP A 223 15.07 13.61 -51.09
C ASP A 223 14.82 14.89 -51.90
N GLY A 224 14.19 15.90 -51.30
CA GLY A 224 13.99 17.21 -51.92
C GLY A 224 15.32 17.94 -52.15
N LEU A 225 16.22 17.92 -51.17
CA LEU A 225 17.57 18.46 -51.28
C LEU A 225 18.38 17.74 -52.37
N LYS A 226 18.36 16.40 -52.41
CA LYS A 226 19.05 15.63 -53.46
C LYS A 226 18.51 15.96 -54.85
N ALA A 227 17.18 16.05 -55.01
CA ALA A 227 16.55 16.43 -56.26
C ALA A 227 16.97 17.85 -56.70
N GLU A 228 17.02 18.80 -55.77
CA GLU A 228 17.45 20.18 -56.06
C GLU A 228 18.94 20.25 -56.41
N GLN A 229 19.81 19.52 -55.72
CA GLN A 229 21.24 19.41 -56.04
C GLN A 229 21.45 18.88 -57.47
N GLN A 230 20.75 17.80 -57.83
CA GLN A 230 20.82 17.21 -59.18
C GLN A 230 20.29 18.15 -60.25
N ARG A 231 19.14 18.81 -59.99
CA ARG A 231 18.55 19.81 -60.89
C ARG A 231 19.52 20.97 -61.13
N ALA A 232 20.03 21.58 -60.06
CA ALA A 232 20.95 22.72 -60.14
C ALA A 232 22.26 22.36 -60.89
N TRP A 233 22.78 21.15 -60.70
CA TRP A 233 23.96 20.66 -61.41
C TRP A 233 23.68 20.41 -62.89
N SER A 234 22.52 19.80 -63.20
CA SER A 234 22.08 19.61 -64.59
C SER A 234 21.93 20.95 -65.32
N ASP A 235 21.30 21.94 -64.69
CA ASP A 235 21.15 23.29 -65.24
C ASP A 235 22.50 23.98 -65.45
N TYR A 236 23.44 23.80 -64.53
CA TYR A 236 24.82 24.27 -64.68
C TYR A 236 25.52 23.61 -65.89
N ARG A 237 25.45 22.27 -66.03
CA ARG A 237 26.00 21.55 -67.19
C ARG A 237 25.38 22.01 -68.51
N ASN A 238 24.06 22.18 -68.54
CA ASN A 238 23.34 22.67 -69.71
C ASN A 238 23.74 24.10 -70.10
N ARG A 239 24.05 24.96 -69.12
CA ARG A 239 24.58 26.31 -69.39
C ARG A 239 25.99 26.27 -69.99
N LEU A 240 26.83 25.34 -69.56
CA LEU A 240 28.19 25.15 -70.11
C LEU A 240 28.18 24.52 -71.50
N SER A 241 27.29 23.55 -71.76
CA SER A 241 27.23 22.83 -73.04
C SER A 241 26.87 23.74 -74.21
N ARG A 242 26.11 24.82 -73.97
CA ARG A 242 25.84 25.88 -74.96
C ARG A 242 27.12 26.55 -75.50
N ARG A 243 28.23 26.43 -74.78
CA ARG A 243 29.57 26.90 -75.18
C ARG A 243 30.52 25.76 -75.56
N GLY A 244 30.00 24.54 -75.70
CA GLY A 244 30.79 23.34 -75.96
C GLY A 244 31.63 22.87 -74.77
N TRP A 245 31.33 23.31 -73.55
CA TRP A 245 32.10 22.95 -72.36
C TRP A 245 31.36 21.94 -71.47
N GLN A 246 32.10 21.03 -70.88
CA GLN A 246 31.74 20.26 -69.69
C GLN A 246 32.44 20.83 -68.45
N PRO A 247 31.90 20.62 -67.22
CA PRO A 247 32.49 21.11 -65.97
C PRO A 247 34.01 20.87 -65.84
N GLU A 248 34.48 19.69 -66.23
CA GLU A 248 35.88 19.28 -66.14
C GLU A 248 36.75 19.88 -67.26
N THR A 249 36.13 20.26 -68.37
CA THR A 249 36.79 20.72 -69.61
C THR A 249 36.78 22.24 -69.78
N VAL A 250 36.28 22.99 -68.78
CA VAL A 250 36.24 24.46 -68.86
C VAL A 250 37.66 25.00 -69.06
N PRO A 251 37.92 25.74 -70.17
CA PRO A 251 39.25 26.26 -70.47
C PRO A 251 39.78 27.16 -69.36
N PHE A 252 41.09 27.09 -69.09
CA PHE A 252 41.72 27.80 -67.96
C PHE A 252 41.36 29.30 -67.93
N TYR A 253 41.44 29.98 -69.09
CA TYR A 253 41.13 31.40 -69.23
C TYR A 253 39.66 31.76 -68.89
N ALA A 254 38.73 30.79 -68.95
CA ALA A 254 37.32 30.98 -68.69
C ALA A 254 36.90 30.60 -67.26
N ARG A 255 37.73 29.83 -66.53
CA ARG A 255 37.38 29.28 -65.20
C ARG A 255 36.99 30.35 -64.19
N GLY A 256 37.74 31.46 -64.12
CA GLY A 256 37.45 32.55 -63.21
C GLY A 256 36.08 33.19 -63.47
N ARG A 257 35.72 33.39 -64.75
CA ARG A 257 34.43 33.96 -65.16
C ARG A 257 33.26 33.00 -64.88
N VAL A 258 33.46 31.70 -65.13
CA VAL A 258 32.45 30.66 -64.83
C VAL A 258 32.22 30.59 -63.32
N SER A 259 33.28 30.48 -62.52
CA SER A 259 33.20 30.44 -61.06
C SER A 259 32.52 31.69 -60.49
N ALA A 260 32.89 32.89 -60.97
CA ALA A 260 32.23 34.13 -60.57
C ALA A 260 30.74 34.15 -60.94
N SER A 261 30.36 33.63 -62.11
CA SER A 261 28.96 33.59 -62.52
C SER A 261 28.13 32.63 -61.68
N VAL A 262 28.64 31.45 -61.35
CA VAL A 262 27.93 30.47 -60.51
C VAL A 262 27.82 30.97 -59.07
N ARG A 263 28.86 31.66 -58.57
CA ARG A 263 28.85 32.23 -57.22
C ARG A 263 27.81 33.32 -57.00
N ARG A 264 27.37 34.01 -58.07
CA ARG A 264 26.21 34.92 -57.98
C ARG A 264 24.94 34.19 -57.57
N ASP A 265 24.74 32.97 -58.08
CA ASP A 265 23.58 32.13 -57.76
C ASP A 265 23.79 31.32 -56.46
N LEU A 266 25.05 31.03 -56.11
CA LEU A 266 25.51 30.22 -54.98
C LEU A 266 26.66 30.90 -54.21
N PRO A 267 26.36 31.90 -53.36
CA PRO A 267 27.40 32.71 -52.68
C PRO A 267 28.30 31.92 -51.73
N ALA A 268 27.84 30.76 -51.23
CA ALA A 268 28.58 29.89 -50.33
C ALA A 268 29.69 29.07 -51.02
N LEU A 269 29.87 29.19 -52.34
CA LEU A 269 30.95 28.54 -53.08
C LEU A 269 32.33 29.19 -52.75
N PRO A 270 33.40 28.38 -52.60
CA PRO A 270 34.75 28.89 -52.41
C PRO A 270 35.21 29.85 -53.52
N GLY A 271 36.04 30.83 -53.17
CA GLY A 271 36.56 31.84 -54.11
C GLY A 271 37.39 31.25 -55.26
N ASN A 272 38.06 30.13 -54.99
CA ASN A 272 38.89 29.35 -55.91
C ASN A 272 38.18 28.08 -56.43
N TRP A 273 36.84 28.01 -56.33
CA TRP A 273 36.08 26.84 -56.74
C TRP A 273 36.38 26.41 -58.19
N ASN A 274 36.74 25.14 -58.35
CA ASN A 274 36.96 24.52 -59.65
C ASN A 274 35.61 24.20 -60.31
N PRO A 275 35.38 24.60 -61.58
CA PRO A 275 34.15 24.29 -62.31
C PRO A 275 33.67 22.83 -62.28
N GLY A 276 34.57 21.86 -62.08
CA GLY A 276 34.25 20.43 -61.95
C GLY A 276 34.07 19.91 -60.51
N ASP A 277 34.24 20.73 -59.48
CA ASP A 277 34.09 20.30 -58.07
C ASP A 277 32.60 20.25 -57.68
N ILE A 278 31.98 19.11 -57.95
CA ILE A 278 30.58 18.82 -57.65
C ILE A 278 30.29 18.80 -56.14
N VAL A 279 31.26 18.43 -55.29
CA VAL A 279 31.06 18.31 -53.85
C VAL A 279 30.85 19.68 -53.22
N SER A 280 31.74 20.64 -53.53
CA SER A 280 31.57 22.02 -53.06
C SER A 280 30.32 22.67 -53.65
N PHE A 281 29.96 22.34 -54.90
CA PHE A 281 28.71 22.80 -55.52
C PHE A 281 27.47 22.30 -54.76
N TYR A 282 27.38 21.00 -54.48
CA TYR A 282 26.28 20.42 -53.71
C TYR A 282 26.18 20.99 -52.29
N ARG A 283 27.32 21.25 -51.64
CA ARG A 283 27.35 21.92 -50.33
C ARG A 283 26.77 23.34 -50.42
N ALA A 284 27.16 24.11 -51.43
CA ALA A 284 26.64 25.47 -51.60
C ALA A 284 25.14 25.50 -51.96
N VAL A 285 24.66 24.54 -52.75
CA VAL A 285 23.22 24.34 -53.02
C VAL A 285 22.48 24.00 -51.72
N ALA A 286 23.03 23.11 -50.89
CA ALA A 286 22.42 22.74 -49.60
C ALA A 286 22.28 23.94 -48.66
N VAL A 287 23.30 24.81 -48.58
CA VAL A 287 23.23 26.06 -47.81
C VAL A 287 22.07 26.95 -48.31
N LYS A 288 21.97 27.17 -49.62
CA LYS A 288 20.89 27.98 -50.21
C LYS A 288 19.50 27.37 -49.98
N TYR A 289 19.36 26.05 -50.15
CA TYR A 289 18.10 25.33 -49.97
C TYR A 289 17.62 25.42 -48.51
N ARG A 290 18.52 25.19 -47.55
CA ARG A 290 18.24 25.33 -46.11
C ARG A 290 17.89 26.77 -45.73
N GLN A 291 18.58 27.76 -46.27
CA GLN A 291 18.23 29.18 -46.05
C GLN A 291 16.85 29.53 -46.60
N ALA A 292 16.48 28.99 -47.76
CA ALA A 292 15.15 29.21 -48.34
C ALA A 292 14.05 28.52 -47.52
N ALA A 293 14.32 27.31 -46.99
CA ALA A 293 13.41 26.60 -46.11
C ALA A 293 13.25 27.33 -44.76
N ALA A 294 14.35 27.77 -44.16
CA ALA A 294 14.35 28.53 -42.90
C ALA A 294 13.50 29.82 -42.99
N ARG A 295 13.48 30.48 -44.16
CA ARG A 295 12.63 31.66 -44.42
C ARG A 295 11.13 31.35 -44.49
N LYS A 296 10.75 30.09 -44.70
CA LYS A 296 9.35 29.63 -44.77
C LYS A 296 8.85 29.05 -43.45
N VAL A 297 9.71 28.92 -42.45
CA VAL A 297 9.33 28.43 -41.12
C VAL A 297 8.55 29.52 -40.39
N HIS A 298 7.33 29.21 -39.98
CA HIS A 298 6.52 30.08 -39.13
C HIS A 298 6.83 29.86 -37.65
N SER A 299 6.58 30.87 -36.82
CA SER A 299 6.61 30.74 -35.37
C SER A 299 5.68 29.63 -34.91
N VAL A 300 6.06 28.90 -33.85
CA VAL A 300 5.20 27.89 -33.22
C VAL A 300 4.68 28.39 -31.89
N GLU A 301 3.46 28.00 -31.54
CA GLU A 301 2.91 28.25 -30.22
C GLU A 301 3.10 27.02 -29.33
N VAL A 302 3.82 27.18 -28.22
CA VAL A 302 4.03 26.10 -27.23
C VAL A 302 3.77 26.65 -25.85
N GLY A 303 2.89 26.00 -25.09
CA GLY A 303 2.56 26.41 -23.72
C GLY A 303 1.96 27.82 -23.58
N GLY A 304 1.38 28.37 -24.66
CA GLY A 304 0.87 29.74 -24.75
C GLY A 304 1.93 30.80 -25.10
N GLU A 305 3.12 30.39 -25.52
CA GLU A 305 4.19 31.28 -25.97
C GLU A 305 4.42 31.10 -27.47
N THR A 306 4.48 32.21 -28.22
CA THR A 306 4.92 32.22 -29.61
C THR A 306 6.44 32.23 -29.70
N ILE A 307 7.02 31.15 -30.23
CA ILE A 307 8.46 30.94 -30.33
C ILE A 307 8.95 31.28 -31.75
N PRO A 308 9.86 32.25 -31.91
CA PRO A 308 10.36 32.69 -33.22
C PRO A 308 11.26 31.61 -33.83
N PRO A 309 11.31 31.40 -35.16
CA PRO A 309 12.10 30.35 -35.84
C PRO A 309 13.63 30.47 -35.64
N GLY A 310 14.35 29.35 -35.82
CA GLY A 310 15.82 29.31 -35.90
C GLY A 310 16.57 29.14 -34.57
N LEU A 311 15.89 28.78 -33.48
CA LEU A 311 16.55 28.49 -32.21
C LEU A 311 17.27 27.13 -32.24
N SER A 312 18.44 27.05 -31.58
CA SER A 312 19.06 25.76 -31.25
C SER A 312 18.13 24.94 -30.36
N TYR A 313 18.36 23.63 -30.27
CA TYR A 313 17.54 22.77 -29.43
C TYR A 313 17.58 23.20 -27.96
N GLU A 314 18.74 23.58 -27.45
CA GLU A 314 18.93 24.07 -26.08
C GLU A 314 18.18 25.38 -25.85
N ALA A 315 18.26 26.32 -26.80
CA ALA A 315 17.55 27.59 -26.73
C ALA A 315 16.03 27.43 -26.84
N PHE A 316 15.57 26.42 -27.59
CA PHE A 316 14.17 26.05 -27.68
C PHE A 316 13.65 25.44 -26.37
N VAL A 317 14.38 24.47 -25.80
CA VAL A 317 14.04 23.86 -24.51
C VAL A 317 14.01 24.90 -23.38
N ALA A 318 14.88 25.91 -23.43
CA ALA A 318 14.92 26.99 -22.44
C ALA A 318 13.74 27.98 -22.50
N ARG A 319 12.86 27.90 -23.50
CA ARG A 319 11.71 28.81 -23.62
C ARG A 319 10.69 28.59 -22.48
N PRO A 320 10.14 29.66 -21.87
CA PRO A 320 9.15 29.56 -20.79
C PRO A 320 7.96 28.63 -21.09
N GLY A 321 7.39 28.69 -22.30
CA GLY A 321 6.27 27.86 -22.73
C GLY A 321 6.64 26.38 -22.84
N VAL A 322 7.85 26.07 -23.33
CA VAL A 322 8.36 24.69 -23.41
C VAL A 322 8.64 24.15 -22.00
N GLN A 323 9.28 24.93 -21.14
CA GLN A 323 9.51 24.56 -19.74
C GLN A 323 8.20 24.33 -18.98
N LYS A 324 7.17 25.13 -19.25
CA LYS A 324 5.84 24.96 -18.64
C LYS A 324 5.19 23.63 -19.02
N GLU A 325 5.23 23.25 -20.31
CA GLU A 325 4.73 21.95 -20.75
C GLU A 325 5.56 20.79 -20.18
N LEU A 326 6.89 20.90 -20.18
CA LEU A 326 7.78 19.91 -19.58
C LEU A 326 7.50 19.70 -18.09
N ARG A 327 7.33 20.77 -17.30
CA ARG A 327 6.97 20.65 -15.89
C ARG A 327 5.63 19.97 -15.70
N LYS A 328 4.64 20.32 -16.52
CA LYS A 328 3.30 19.73 -16.47
C LYS A 328 3.33 18.25 -16.80
N SER A 329 4.00 17.84 -17.88
CA SER A 329 4.09 16.44 -18.30
C SER A 329 4.87 15.58 -17.30
N LEU A 330 5.88 16.17 -16.65
CA LEU A 330 6.73 15.50 -15.68
C LEU A 330 6.22 15.63 -14.24
N GLY A 331 5.16 16.39 -13.98
CA GLY A 331 4.64 16.59 -12.62
C GLY A 331 5.60 17.33 -11.68
N LEU A 332 6.40 18.26 -12.23
CA LEU A 332 7.40 19.04 -11.51
C LEU A 332 6.82 20.35 -10.94
N PRO A 333 7.41 20.91 -9.87
CA PRO A 333 7.01 22.21 -9.34
C PRO A 333 7.34 23.35 -10.32
N ALA A 334 6.65 24.48 -10.19
CA ALA A 334 6.80 25.63 -11.08
C ALA A 334 8.23 26.22 -11.12
N SER A 335 9.00 26.02 -10.04
CA SER A 335 10.39 26.48 -9.90
C SER A 335 11.42 25.55 -10.56
N ALA A 336 11.06 24.31 -10.91
CA ALA A 336 12.01 23.36 -11.49
C ALA A 336 12.46 23.80 -12.90
N THR A 337 13.70 23.49 -13.27
CA THR A 337 14.19 23.70 -14.65
C THR A 337 14.59 22.37 -15.23
N VAL A 338 14.04 22.03 -16.39
CA VAL A 338 14.31 20.79 -17.10
C VAL A 338 15.41 21.05 -18.13
N LEU A 339 16.53 20.33 -18.00
CA LEU A 339 17.65 20.46 -18.92
C LEU A 339 17.48 19.56 -20.14
N PRO A 340 18.00 19.96 -21.32
CA PRO A 340 17.94 19.14 -22.54
C PRO A 340 18.72 17.83 -22.42
N SER A 341 19.72 17.79 -21.54
CA SER A 341 20.43 16.59 -21.10
C SER A 341 21.03 16.82 -19.71
N TYR A 342 21.28 15.74 -18.98
CA TYR A 342 21.93 15.77 -17.67
C TYR A 342 23.29 15.08 -17.76
N ALA A 343 24.33 15.74 -17.25
CA ALA A 343 25.71 15.25 -17.34
C ALA A 343 26.03 14.10 -16.37
N SER A 344 25.25 13.96 -15.30
CA SER A 344 25.45 12.92 -14.30
C SER A 344 24.13 12.45 -13.68
N THR A 345 24.19 11.31 -13.01
CA THR A 345 23.10 10.73 -12.22
C THR A 345 22.67 11.65 -11.09
N GLU A 346 23.59 12.38 -10.47
CA GLU A 346 23.32 13.30 -9.36
C GLU A 346 22.57 14.54 -9.86
N ALA A 347 22.96 15.07 -11.02
CA ALA A 347 22.29 16.22 -11.63
C ALA A 347 20.84 15.88 -12.01
N PHE A 348 20.61 14.68 -12.57
CA PHE A 348 19.24 14.20 -12.80
C PHE A 348 18.50 13.89 -11.49
N GLY A 349 19.23 13.38 -10.48
CA GLY A 349 18.72 13.12 -9.14
C GLY A 349 18.06 14.34 -8.51
N GLN A 350 18.60 15.54 -8.70
CA GLN A 350 17.98 16.78 -8.23
C GLN A 350 16.61 17.07 -8.88
N LEU A 351 16.46 16.77 -10.18
CA LEU A 351 15.16 16.89 -10.86
C LEU A 351 14.16 15.88 -10.30
N PHE A 352 14.62 14.64 -10.07
CA PHE A 352 13.80 13.59 -9.46
C PHE A 352 13.42 13.92 -8.01
N ASP A 353 14.31 14.55 -7.25
CA ASP A 353 14.03 15.02 -5.89
C ASP A 353 12.97 16.12 -5.93
N ALA A 354 13.07 17.09 -6.84
CA ALA A 354 12.05 18.14 -7.01
C ALA A 354 10.68 17.57 -7.40
N PHE A 355 10.65 16.56 -8.27
CA PHE A 355 9.44 15.80 -8.57
C PHE A 355 8.89 15.10 -7.32
N SER A 356 9.75 14.36 -6.61
CA SER A 356 9.36 13.59 -5.43
C SER A 356 8.78 14.49 -4.34
N ASP A 357 9.38 15.67 -4.15
CA ASP A 357 8.95 16.66 -3.17
C ASP A 357 7.59 17.28 -3.54
N GLU A 358 7.37 17.61 -4.81
CA GLU A 358 6.09 18.17 -5.26
C GLU A 358 4.96 17.13 -5.18
N GLN A 359 5.22 15.90 -5.63
CA GLN A 359 4.24 14.82 -5.51
C GLN A 359 3.96 14.49 -4.04
N ALA A 360 4.98 14.48 -3.18
CA ALA A 360 4.79 14.30 -1.76
C ALA A 360 3.95 15.42 -1.15
N ARG A 361 4.18 16.69 -1.56
CA ARG A 361 3.36 17.84 -1.12
C ARG A 361 1.91 17.69 -1.57
N VAL A 362 1.67 17.28 -2.81
CA VAL A 362 0.32 17.03 -3.34
C VAL A 362 -0.37 15.91 -2.57
N GLN A 363 0.29 14.78 -2.32
CA GLN A 363 -0.27 13.68 -1.54
C GLN A 363 -0.46 14.04 -0.06
N MET A 364 0.44 14.84 0.52
CA MET A 364 0.32 15.36 1.89
C MET A 364 -0.94 16.20 2.08
N SER A 365 -1.46 16.85 1.03
CA SER A 365 -2.73 17.59 1.12
C SER A 365 -3.91 16.72 1.54
N LYS A 366 -3.87 15.40 1.31
CA LYS A 366 -4.88 14.44 1.80
C LYS A 366 -4.73 14.21 3.30
N TYR A 367 -3.50 14.09 3.79
CA TYR A 367 -3.22 13.78 5.19
C TYR A 367 -3.30 15.01 6.10
N ASP A 368 -3.04 16.20 5.55
CA ASP A 368 -3.24 17.51 6.17
C ASP A 368 -4.68 18.05 5.96
N ALA A 369 -5.56 17.28 5.32
CA ALA A 369 -6.94 17.69 5.07
C ALA A 369 -7.73 17.92 6.37
N SER A 370 -8.70 18.82 6.32
CA SER A 370 -9.51 19.16 7.48
C SER A 370 -10.48 18.02 7.81
N PRO A 371 -10.99 17.92 9.05
CA PRO A 371 -12.05 16.96 9.37
C PRO A 371 -13.26 17.11 8.43
N ALA A 372 -13.62 18.33 8.01
CA ALA A 372 -14.72 18.57 7.08
C ALA A 372 -14.56 17.83 5.74
N ASP A 373 -13.34 17.61 5.26
CA ASP A 373 -13.09 16.86 4.03
C ASP A 373 -13.43 15.36 4.16
N PHE A 374 -13.55 14.83 5.38
CA PHE A 374 -13.89 13.44 5.71
C PHE A 374 -15.35 13.26 6.17
N GLU A 375 -16.13 14.34 6.25
CA GLU A 375 -17.58 14.29 6.50
C GLU A 375 -18.31 13.58 5.36
N ASP A 376 -19.55 13.18 5.60
CA ASP A 376 -20.38 12.54 4.57
C ASP A 376 -20.59 13.50 3.39
N GLY A 377 -20.16 13.09 2.19
CA GLY A 377 -20.17 13.93 0.99
C GLY A 377 -18.92 14.79 0.79
N GLY A 378 -17.98 14.79 1.74
CA GLY A 378 -16.67 15.44 1.62
C GLY A 378 -15.74 14.76 0.61
N LYS A 379 -14.66 15.45 0.24
CA LYS A 379 -13.68 15.00 -0.77
C LYS A 379 -13.06 13.63 -0.48
N TYR A 380 -12.87 13.29 0.79
CA TYR A 380 -12.23 12.06 1.27
C TYR A 380 -13.17 11.20 2.14
N ALA A 381 -14.49 11.36 1.98
CA ALA A 381 -15.48 10.66 2.80
C ALA A 381 -15.32 9.12 2.76
N ARG A 382 -15.18 8.55 1.55
CA ARG A 382 -15.05 7.10 1.35
C ARG A 382 -13.75 6.58 1.94
N GLU A 383 -12.63 7.25 1.66
CA GLU A 383 -11.32 6.89 2.18
C GLU A 383 -11.27 6.97 3.71
N GLY A 384 -11.98 7.93 4.31
CA GLY A 384 -12.14 8.03 5.76
C GLY A 384 -12.90 6.85 6.35
N ILE A 385 -13.98 6.41 5.71
CA ILE A 385 -14.76 5.23 6.13
C ILE A 385 -13.92 3.96 5.97
N ASP A 386 -13.22 3.79 4.86
CA ASP A 386 -12.38 2.63 4.60
C ASP A 386 -11.20 2.55 5.57
N ALA A 387 -10.56 3.70 5.87
CA ALA A 387 -9.50 3.77 6.87
C ALA A 387 -10.03 3.46 8.28
N THR A 388 -11.21 3.97 8.63
CA THR A 388 -11.89 3.66 9.90
C THR A 388 -12.18 2.17 10.01
N ARG A 389 -12.67 1.54 8.94
CA ARG A 389 -12.90 0.10 8.87
C ARG A 389 -11.59 -0.67 9.04
N ALA A 390 -10.54 -0.30 8.33
CA ALA A 390 -9.21 -0.91 8.43
C ALA A 390 -8.60 -0.78 9.84
N ALA A 391 -8.90 0.30 10.57
CA ALA A 391 -8.41 0.51 11.93
C ALA A 391 -9.21 -0.31 12.98
N ILE A 392 -10.53 -0.36 12.85
CA ILE A 392 -11.42 -0.92 13.88
C ILE A 392 -11.61 -2.43 13.69
N VAL A 393 -11.88 -2.89 12.47
CA VAL A 393 -12.32 -4.27 12.19
C VAL A 393 -11.30 -5.30 12.69
N PRO A 394 -10.00 -5.17 12.36
CA PRO A 394 -8.97 -6.03 12.90
C PRO A 394 -8.95 -6.16 14.43
N ALA A 395 -9.01 -5.03 15.14
CA ALA A 395 -8.93 -5.02 16.59
C ALA A 395 -10.18 -5.66 17.22
N VAL A 396 -11.35 -5.41 16.64
CA VAL A 396 -12.61 -6.04 17.08
C VAL A 396 -12.59 -7.54 16.79
N ALA A 397 -12.11 -7.97 15.62
CA ALA A 397 -11.96 -9.38 15.27
C ALA A 397 -10.99 -10.09 16.23
N LEU A 398 -9.85 -9.46 16.54
CA LEU A 398 -8.86 -9.99 17.48
C LEU A 398 -9.45 -10.09 18.89
N PHE A 399 -10.21 -9.08 19.31
CA PHE A 399 -10.89 -9.07 20.61
C PHE A 399 -11.90 -10.23 20.72
N PHE A 400 -12.81 -10.39 19.75
CA PHE A 400 -13.79 -11.47 19.78
C PHE A 400 -13.16 -12.85 19.65
N SER A 401 -12.10 -12.99 18.83
CA SER A 401 -11.34 -14.23 18.72
C SER A 401 -10.69 -14.61 20.05
N LEU A 402 -10.00 -13.66 20.68
CA LEU A 402 -9.35 -13.88 21.97
C LEU A 402 -10.37 -14.20 23.08
N LEU A 403 -11.50 -13.48 23.09
CA LEU A 403 -12.60 -13.73 24.03
C LEU A 403 -13.18 -15.13 23.84
N GLY A 404 -13.40 -15.55 22.59
CA GLY A 404 -13.85 -16.90 22.23
C GLY A 404 -12.86 -17.96 22.69
N ALA A 405 -11.58 -17.81 22.36
CA ALA A 405 -10.51 -18.71 22.77
C ALA A 405 -10.44 -18.84 24.30
N ILE A 406 -10.44 -17.73 25.04
CA ILE A 406 -10.41 -17.73 26.52
C ILE A 406 -11.66 -18.40 27.08
N ALA A 407 -12.85 -18.06 26.59
CA ALA A 407 -14.11 -18.61 27.09
C ALA A 407 -14.17 -20.13 26.85
N HIS A 408 -13.76 -20.60 25.67
CA HIS A 408 -13.77 -22.02 25.32
C HIS A 408 -12.64 -22.81 25.97
N PHE A 409 -11.47 -22.20 26.18
CA PHE A 409 -10.40 -22.81 26.96
C PHE A 409 -10.81 -22.98 28.43
N SER A 410 -11.40 -21.95 29.03
CA SER A 410 -12.00 -22.02 30.36
C SER A 410 -13.11 -23.08 30.45
N LYS A 411 -13.99 -23.14 29.45
CA LYS A 411 -15.00 -24.21 29.34
C LYS A 411 -14.36 -25.59 29.25
N LEU A 412 -13.30 -25.77 28.46
CA LEU A 412 -12.58 -27.03 28.34
C LEU A 412 -11.99 -27.46 29.69
N LEU A 413 -11.31 -26.56 30.40
CA LEU A 413 -10.78 -26.83 31.74
C LEU A 413 -11.89 -27.24 32.72
N PHE A 414 -13.01 -26.50 32.72
CA PHE A 414 -14.16 -26.83 33.55
C PHE A 414 -14.75 -28.20 33.21
N LEU A 415 -14.94 -28.51 31.93
CA LEU A 415 -15.49 -29.81 31.50
C LEU A 415 -14.52 -30.96 31.82
N SER A 416 -13.22 -30.77 31.67
CA SER A 416 -12.19 -31.74 32.04
C SER A 416 -12.18 -32.01 33.54
N ALA A 417 -12.18 -30.95 34.37
CA ALA A 417 -12.28 -31.07 35.83
C ALA A 417 -13.58 -31.78 36.23
N LYS A 418 -14.71 -31.41 35.62
CA LYS A 418 -16.00 -32.06 35.83
C LYS A 418 -15.97 -33.54 35.43
N CYS A 419 -15.34 -33.88 34.31
CA CYS A 419 -15.19 -35.26 33.84
C CYS A 419 -14.40 -36.09 34.86
N LEU A 420 -13.25 -35.59 35.31
CA LEU A 420 -12.43 -36.24 36.34
C LEU A 420 -13.20 -36.44 37.66
N MET A 421 -13.96 -35.44 38.08
CA MET A 421 -14.78 -35.54 39.28
C MET A 421 -15.95 -36.53 39.10
N LEU A 422 -16.58 -36.57 37.93
CA LEU A 422 -17.63 -37.56 37.60
C LEU A 422 -17.09 -38.98 37.57
N MET A 423 -15.83 -39.20 37.16
CA MET A 423 -15.18 -40.52 37.24
C MET A 423 -15.03 -41.00 38.69
N ARG A 424 -14.88 -40.08 39.64
CA ARG A 424 -14.75 -40.37 41.08
C ARG A 424 -16.08 -40.33 41.85
N ALA A 425 -17.17 -39.93 41.19
CA ALA A 425 -18.50 -39.84 41.81
C ALA A 425 -19.20 -41.22 41.87
N GLY A 426 -20.12 -41.35 42.84
CA GLY A 426 -20.99 -42.52 42.99
C GLY A 426 -21.90 -42.77 41.77
N PRO A 427 -22.65 -43.90 41.75
CA PRO A 427 -23.49 -44.31 40.61
C PRO A 427 -24.51 -43.25 40.16
N ASP A 428 -24.96 -42.44 41.12
CA ASP A 428 -25.93 -41.36 40.97
C ASP A 428 -25.32 -40.12 40.31
N GLY A 429 -23.98 -40.01 40.20
CA GLY A 429 -23.33 -38.93 39.45
C GLY A 429 -23.57 -37.53 40.02
N GLU A 430 -23.96 -37.41 41.30
CA GLU A 430 -24.14 -36.13 41.97
C GLU A 430 -22.77 -35.57 42.41
N LEU A 431 -22.42 -34.41 41.88
CA LEU A 431 -21.25 -33.66 42.29
C LEU A 431 -21.59 -32.80 43.50
N SER A 432 -20.80 -32.88 44.57
CA SER A 432 -21.00 -32.01 45.73
C SER A 432 -20.82 -30.54 45.35
N ARG A 433 -21.56 -29.64 46.02
CA ARG A 433 -21.40 -28.19 45.85
C ARG A 433 -19.94 -27.73 46.09
N ARG A 434 -19.22 -28.42 46.98
CA ARG A 434 -17.79 -28.17 47.24
C ARG A 434 -16.95 -28.49 46.00
N ALA A 435 -17.12 -29.67 45.39
CA ALA A 435 -16.40 -30.07 44.19
C ALA A 435 -16.60 -29.08 43.02
N SER A 436 -17.84 -28.62 42.80
CA SER A 436 -18.11 -27.62 41.76
C SER A 436 -17.47 -26.26 42.04
N ARG A 437 -17.41 -25.83 43.32
CA ARG A 437 -16.73 -24.58 43.72
C ARG A 437 -15.21 -24.71 43.58
N THR A 438 -14.64 -25.86 43.92
CA THR A 438 -13.20 -26.12 43.76
C THR A 438 -12.79 -26.07 42.29
N ALA A 439 -13.58 -26.68 41.39
CA ALA A 439 -13.31 -26.61 39.95
C ALA A 439 -13.35 -25.16 39.41
N LEU A 440 -14.29 -24.35 39.90
CA LEU A 440 -14.38 -22.93 39.55
C LEU A 440 -13.19 -22.12 40.12
N ALA A 441 -12.81 -22.38 41.38
CA ALA A 441 -11.70 -21.69 42.03
C ALA A 441 -10.36 -21.96 41.34
N VAL A 442 -10.07 -23.22 40.98
CA VAL A 442 -8.86 -23.59 40.23
C VAL A 442 -8.80 -22.84 38.89
N LEU A 443 -9.93 -22.73 38.20
CA LEU A 443 -10.02 -22.01 36.93
C LEU A 443 -9.74 -20.52 37.08
N PHE A 444 -10.35 -19.86 38.08
CA PHE A 444 -10.08 -18.44 38.36
C PHE A 444 -8.62 -18.21 38.76
N CYS A 445 -8.05 -19.06 39.62
CA CYS A 445 -6.64 -18.95 40.01
C CYS A 445 -5.71 -19.12 38.81
N ALA A 446 -5.98 -20.07 37.91
CA ALA A 446 -5.19 -20.26 36.69
C ALA A 446 -5.26 -19.03 35.76
N MET A 447 -6.46 -18.48 35.54
CA MET A 447 -6.64 -17.29 34.70
C MET A 447 -5.94 -16.05 35.29
N ILE A 448 -6.10 -15.81 36.59
CA ILE A 448 -5.45 -14.70 37.29
C ILE A 448 -3.92 -14.87 37.24
N GLY A 449 -3.43 -16.09 37.48
CA GLY A 449 -2.00 -16.40 37.41
C GLY A 449 -1.39 -16.11 36.04
N VAL A 450 -2.02 -16.60 34.97
CA VAL A 450 -1.56 -16.33 33.59
C VAL A 450 -1.60 -14.82 33.28
N TRP A 451 -2.70 -14.14 33.61
CA TRP A 451 -2.83 -12.70 33.40
C TRP A 451 -1.74 -11.92 34.13
N SER A 452 -1.51 -12.20 35.42
CA SER A 452 -0.47 -11.56 36.22
C SER A 452 0.93 -11.79 35.66
N VAL A 453 1.25 -13.03 35.24
CA VAL A 453 2.54 -13.34 34.61
C VAL A 453 2.73 -12.54 33.32
N LEU A 454 1.72 -12.50 32.44
CA LEU A 454 1.81 -11.76 31.18
C LEU A 454 1.85 -10.23 31.39
N SER A 455 1.15 -9.71 32.40
CA SER A 455 1.20 -8.28 32.77
C SER A 455 2.57 -7.86 33.29
N MET A 456 3.34 -8.77 33.90
CA MET A 456 4.68 -8.48 34.45
C MET A 456 5.82 -8.83 33.48
N ALA A 457 5.58 -9.75 32.54
CA ALA A 457 6.57 -10.15 31.55
C ALA A 457 6.84 -9.04 30.53
N SER A 458 7.99 -9.12 29.87
CA SER A 458 8.39 -8.18 28.82
C SER A 458 9.09 -8.90 27.67
N ASN A 459 9.02 -8.29 26.49
CA ASN A 459 9.68 -8.68 25.26
C ASN A 459 10.30 -7.45 24.56
N ASP A 460 11.00 -7.68 23.45
CA ASP A 460 11.67 -6.65 22.64
C ASP A 460 10.76 -5.45 22.30
N ILE A 461 9.48 -5.69 22.00
CA ILE A 461 8.51 -4.64 21.68
C ILE A 461 8.12 -3.85 22.92
N THR A 462 7.74 -4.53 24.01
CA THR A 462 7.30 -3.84 25.25
C THR A 462 8.41 -3.04 25.93
N ARG A 463 9.67 -3.36 25.62
CA ARG A 463 10.85 -2.61 26.08
C ARG A 463 11.25 -1.48 25.14
N SER A 464 10.65 -1.38 23.96
CA SER A 464 10.96 -0.34 22.99
C SER A 464 10.41 1.02 23.42
N ASP A 465 11.10 2.09 23.04
CA ASP A 465 10.71 3.46 23.39
C ASP A 465 9.38 3.84 22.76
N LEU A 466 9.12 3.42 21.51
CA LEU A 466 7.82 3.65 20.85
C LEU A 466 6.67 3.05 21.65
N PHE A 467 6.81 1.78 22.06
CA PHE A 467 5.76 1.13 22.84
C PHE A 467 5.54 1.90 24.14
N GLY A 468 6.60 2.17 24.90
CA GLY A 468 6.54 2.93 26.14
C GLY A 468 5.86 4.30 25.99
N GLN A 469 6.23 5.05 24.95
CA GLN A 469 5.64 6.35 24.63
C GLN A 469 4.15 6.24 24.29
N MET A 470 3.76 5.30 23.42
CA MET A 470 2.35 5.08 23.08
C MET A 470 1.52 4.66 24.29
N MET A 471 2.04 3.77 25.14
CA MET A 471 1.36 3.39 26.38
C MET A 471 1.22 4.58 27.32
N SER A 472 2.24 5.46 27.40
CA SER A 472 2.17 6.67 28.23
C SER A 472 1.07 7.61 27.74
N TRP A 473 0.99 7.84 26.42
CA TRP A 473 -0.02 8.72 25.82
C TRP A 473 -1.43 8.16 26.00
N ALA A 474 -1.62 6.86 25.75
CA ALA A 474 -2.91 6.20 25.92
C ALA A 474 -3.39 6.17 27.38
N ARG A 475 -2.47 6.15 28.37
CA ARG A 475 -2.82 6.23 29.80
C ARG A 475 -3.37 7.59 30.19
N THR A 476 -2.91 8.66 29.57
CA THR A 476 -3.26 10.04 29.92
C THR A 476 -4.41 10.61 29.08
N GLY A 477 -4.64 10.09 27.87
CA GLY A 477 -5.60 10.66 26.90
C GLY A 477 -7.08 10.29 27.11
N ALA A 478 -7.42 9.24 27.88
CA ALA A 478 -8.82 8.82 28.02
C ALA A 478 -9.16 8.14 29.36
N SER A 479 -10.44 8.23 29.76
CA SER A 479 -10.99 7.45 30.87
C SER A 479 -10.88 5.95 30.58
N GLY A 480 -10.23 5.19 31.45
CA GLY A 480 -9.97 3.76 31.24
C GLY A 480 -8.63 3.43 30.57
N GLY A 481 -7.79 4.43 30.25
CA GLY A 481 -6.49 4.24 29.59
C GLY A 481 -5.56 3.24 30.31
N ARG A 482 -5.57 3.19 31.65
CA ARG A 482 -4.80 2.19 32.42
C ARG A 482 -5.20 0.75 32.13
N VAL A 483 -6.50 0.49 31.92
CA VAL A 483 -7.01 -0.85 31.61
C VAL A 483 -6.65 -1.21 30.18
N LEU A 484 -6.91 -0.30 29.23
CA LEU A 484 -6.55 -0.48 27.82
C LEU A 484 -5.06 -0.78 27.65
N THR A 485 -4.22 -0.04 28.38
CA THR A 485 -2.78 -0.22 28.28
C THR A 485 -2.28 -1.54 28.87
N ASN A 486 -2.88 -2.04 29.95
CA ASN A 486 -2.56 -3.37 30.45
C ASN A 486 -3.04 -4.47 29.49
N ILE A 487 -4.23 -4.33 28.89
CA ILE A 487 -4.73 -5.28 27.88
C ILE A 487 -3.76 -5.35 26.71
N ALA A 488 -3.37 -4.20 26.15
CA ALA A 488 -2.45 -4.15 25.02
C ALA A 488 -1.09 -4.77 25.36
N HIS A 489 -0.55 -4.52 26.55
CA HIS A 489 0.68 -5.16 27.03
C HIS A 489 0.55 -6.68 27.08
N VAL A 490 -0.49 -7.20 27.74
CA VAL A 490 -0.75 -8.64 27.86
C VAL A 490 -0.91 -9.30 26.50
N VAL A 491 -1.59 -8.65 25.54
CA VAL A 491 -1.75 -9.16 24.18
C VAL A 491 -0.41 -9.21 23.45
N VAL A 492 0.38 -8.14 23.47
CA VAL A 492 1.69 -8.07 22.80
C VAL A 492 2.67 -9.11 23.37
N VAL A 493 2.69 -9.31 24.69
CA VAL A 493 3.49 -10.35 25.33
C VAL A 493 2.95 -11.74 25.03
N GLY A 494 1.65 -11.95 25.22
CA GLY A 494 0.98 -13.23 25.05
C GLY A 494 1.12 -13.77 23.63
N GLN A 495 1.02 -12.92 22.61
CA GLN A 495 1.19 -13.33 21.21
C GLN A 495 2.60 -13.84 20.90
N GLY A 496 3.61 -13.44 21.68
CA GLY A 496 4.95 -14.03 21.58
C GLY A 496 5.02 -15.52 21.90
N TYR A 497 4.10 -16.02 22.73
CA TYR A 497 4.01 -17.42 23.12
C TYR A 497 2.88 -18.15 22.41
N GLY A 498 1.74 -17.47 22.21
CA GLY A 498 0.55 -18.04 21.59
C GLY A 498 0.70 -18.25 20.09
N TYR A 499 1.30 -17.30 19.37
CA TYR A 499 1.39 -17.37 17.92
C TYR A 499 2.12 -18.61 17.39
N PRO A 500 3.31 -19.02 17.89
CA PRO A 500 3.98 -20.21 17.39
C PRO A 500 3.13 -21.48 17.52
N LEU A 501 2.39 -21.61 18.62
CA LEU A 501 1.46 -22.71 18.82
C LEU A 501 0.26 -22.64 17.86
N ASN A 502 -0.34 -21.46 17.75
CA ASN A 502 -1.47 -21.20 16.85
C ASN A 502 -1.11 -21.51 15.39
N GLU A 503 0.08 -21.10 14.96
CA GLU A 503 0.59 -21.31 13.62
C GLU A 503 0.94 -22.77 13.35
N ALA A 504 1.55 -23.48 14.31
CA ALA A 504 1.78 -24.92 14.22
C ALA A 504 0.45 -25.69 14.09
N ILE A 505 -0.57 -25.34 14.88
CA ILE A 505 -1.91 -25.91 14.74
C ILE A 505 -2.46 -25.67 13.34
N ARG A 506 -2.31 -24.45 12.81
CA ARG A 506 -2.81 -24.10 11.47
C ARG A 506 -2.09 -24.89 10.36
N MET A 507 -0.77 -24.99 10.44
CA MET A 507 0.04 -25.65 9.41
C MET A 507 -0.06 -27.17 9.48
N ASP A 508 0.09 -27.74 10.68
CA ASP A 508 0.25 -29.18 10.86
C ASP A 508 -1.09 -29.91 11.04
N ILE A 509 -2.04 -29.31 11.75
CA ILE A 509 -3.35 -29.94 12.04
C ILE A 509 -4.40 -29.53 11.01
N LEU A 510 -4.45 -28.24 10.65
CA LEU A 510 -5.40 -27.70 9.69
C LEU A 510 -4.85 -27.63 8.25
N GLN A 511 -3.71 -28.25 7.99
CA GLN A 511 -3.12 -28.41 6.65
C GLN A 511 -2.94 -27.08 5.91
N GLY A 512 -2.55 -26.02 6.64
CA GLY A 512 -2.29 -24.71 6.07
C GLY A 512 -3.54 -23.92 5.70
N LEU A 513 -4.69 -24.19 6.32
CA LEU A 513 -5.94 -23.43 6.11
C LEU A 513 -5.68 -21.91 6.13
N ASN A 514 -6.13 -21.24 5.07
CA ASN A 514 -5.78 -19.84 4.79
C ASN A 514 -6.81 -18.82 5.31
N TYR A 515 -8.01 -19.26 5.68
CA TYR A 515 -9.11 -18.37 6.12
C TYR A 515 -9.39 -17.21 5.15
N GLY A 516 -9.26 -17.48 3.84
CA GLY A 516 -9.48 -16.49 2.79
C GLY A 516 -8.33 -15.48 2.58
N TYR A 517 -7.23 -15.58 3.33
CA TYR A 517 -6.04 -14.75 3.12
C TYR A 517 -5.01 -15.45 2.25
N HIS A 518 -4.65 -14.80 1.14
CA HIS A 518 -3.58 -15.25 0.25
C HIS A 518 -2.46 -14.20 0.28
N PRO A 519 -1.37 -14.43 1.02
CA PRO A 519 -0.27 -13.47 1.03
C PRO A 519 0.27 -13.32 -0.39
N SER A 520 0.38 -12.07 -0.86
CA SER A 520 1.12 -11.74 -2.08
C SER A 520 2.53 -12.33 -1.97
N ALA A 521 2.99 -13.05 -2.99
CA ALA A 521 4.33 -13.63 -3.01
C ALA A 521 5.36 -12.56 -2.64
N LYS A 522 6.21 -12.87 -1.66
CA LYS A 522 7.30 -11.98 -1.20
C LYS A 522 8.29 -11.67 -2.31
#